data_AF-A0A534NHK9-F1
#
_entry.id   AF-A0A534NHK9-F1
#
_cell.length_a   1.000
_cell.length_b   1.000
_cell.length_c   1.000
_cell.angle_alpha   90.00
_cell.angle_beta   90.00
_cell.angle_gamma   90.00
#
_symmetry.space_group_name_H-M   'P 1'
#
loop_
_entity.id
_entity.type
_entity.pdbx_description
1 polymer ?
#
loop_
_entity_poly.entity_id
_entity_poly.type
_entity_poly.pdbx_seq_one_letter_code
_entity_poly.pdbx_strand_id
1 'polypeptide(L)'
;MSPEREFPFVFTPPMKKQLSPRVLKMLHDALRRFPELEGRKITVGCTAAHLGSALVPLNSRAAKLTIRLKVRRLTYNTIGHEFTHLLQGLSKSHSGRGKLKHDRRIPGGEKQCDIWTLARSSLFCDDAPTYLKLPRAVRGNWPLYARAVRRLCIAALEKRKSYRLYMRWLESRIKDLTRKPVIMRKDNGQLSLPF
;
A
#
# COMPACT_ATOMS: atom_id res chain seq x y z
N MET A 1 25.25 3.65 -16.88
CA MET A 1 24.14 4.46 -17.41
C MET A 1 22.90 3.59 -17.45
N SER A 2 21.93 3.81 -16.56
CA SER A 2 20.67 3.07 -16.57
C SER A 2 19.73 3.72 -17.57
N PRO A 3 19.03 2.96 -18.44
CA PRO A 3 18.10 3.53 -19.38
C PRO A 3 17.00 4.24 -18.58
N GLU A 4 16.66 5.46 -18.97
CA GLU A 4 15.46 6.14 -18.51
C GLU A 4 14.28 5.21 -18.82
N ARG A 5 13.81 4.47 -17.81
CA ARG A 5 12.59 3.69 -17.93
C ARG A 5 11.48 4.70 -18.13
N GLU A 6 11.07 4.87 -19.37
CA GLU A 6 9.90 5.67 -19.72
C GLU A 6 8.73 5.16 -18.87
N PHE A 7 8.31 5.97 -17.91
CA PHE A 7 7.39 5.50 -16.88
C PHE A 7 6.01 5.32 -17.47
N PRO A 8 5.29 4.22 -17.14
CA PRO A 8 4.11 3.82 -17.88
C PRO A 8 2.85 4.57 -17.44
N PHE A 9 2.96 5.84 -17.03
CA PHE A 9 1.83 6.63 -16.56
C PHE A 9 1.17 7.42 -17.69
N VAL A 10 -0.14 7.22 -17.85
CA VAL A 10 -0.97 8.01 -18.75
C VAL A 10 -1.85 8.94 -17.91
N PHE A 11 -1.49 10.23 -17.85
CA PHE A 11 -2.23 11.21 -17.04
C PHE A 11 -3.49 11.71 -17.77
N THR A 12 -4.63 11.71 -17.09
CA THR A 12 -5.84 12.35 -17.62
C THR A 12 -5.66 13.88 -17.65
N PRO A 13 -6.41 14.63 -18.48
CA PRO A 13 -6.27 16.08 -18.56
C PRO A 13 -6.40 16.81 -17.20
N PRO A 14 -7.36 16.45 -16.32
CA PRO A 14 -7.41 17.02 -14.97
C PRO A 14 -6.16 16.72 -14.13
N MET A 15 -5.60 15.52 -14.26
CA MET A 15 -4.39 15.12 -13.52
C MET A 15 -3.16 15.87 -14.02
N LYS A 16 -3.03 16.11 -15.33
CA LYS A 16 -1.94 16.94 -15.89
C LYS A 16 -1.90 18.33 -15.27
N LYS A 17 -3.06 18.95 -15.02
CA LYS A 17 -3.16 20.26 -14.37
C LYS A 17 -2.75 20.27 -12.89
N GLN A 18 -2.79 19.11 -12.23
CA GLN A 18 -2.43 18.96 -10.81
C GLN A 18 -1.09 18.25 -10.61
N LEU A 19 -0.41 17.89 -11.70
CA LEU A 19 0.84 17.16 -11.65
C LEU A 19 1.94 18.10 -11.15
N SER A 20 2.59 17.72 -10.06
CA SER A 20 3.79 18.38 -9.58
C SER A 20 4.96 17.40 -9.58
N PRO A 21 6.22 17.89 -9.55
CA PRO A 21 7.40 17.02 -9.42
C PRO A 21 7.31 16.09 -8.22
N ARG A 22 6.73 16.57 -7.11
CA ARG A 22 6.46 15.76 -5.92
C ARG A 22 5.52 14.59 -6.21
N VAL A 23 4.38 14.83 -6.85
CA VAL A 23 3.39 13.78 -7.16
C VAL A 23 4.00 12.74 -8.10
N LEU A 24 4.72 13.19 -9.13
CA LEU A 24 5.39 12.30 -10.07
C LEU A 24 6.44 11.43 -9.36
N LYS A 25 7.27 12.04 -8.50
CA LYS A 25 8.23 11.31 -7.66
C LYS A 25 7.55 10.28 -6.77
N MET A 26 6.45 10.65 -6.11
CA MET A 26 5.72 9.73 -5.23
C MET A 26 5.17 8.52 -6.01
N LEU A 27 4.61 8.75 -7.19
CA LEU A 27 4.15 7.70 -8.09
C LEU A 27 5.29 6.78 -8.53
N HIS A 28 6.45 7.33 -8.90
CA HIS A 28 7.63 6.54 -9.28
C HIS A 28 8.15 5.70 -8.11
N ASP A 29 8.33 6.31 -6.94
CA ASP A 29 8.85 5.63 -5.74
C ASP A 29 7.89 4.54 -5.26
N ALA A 30 6.58 4.77 -5.35
CA ALA A 30 5.57 3.76 -5.08
C ALA A 30 5.64 2.61 -6.10
N LEU A 31 5.64 2.91 -7.41
CA LEU A 31 5.61 1.90 -8.48
C LEU A 31 6.80 0.93 -8.40
N ARG A 32 7.98 1.41 -8.01
CA ARG A 32 9.17 0.57 -7.76
C ARG A 32 8.94 -0.54 -6.72
N ARG A 33 7.91 -0.43 -5.88
CA ARG A 33 7.52 -1.45 -4.90
C ARG A 33 6.49 -2.44 -5.42
N PHE A 34 6.01 -2.27 -6.64
CA PHE A 34 5.02 -3.12 -7.31
C PHE A 34 5.60 -3.67 -8.63
N PRO A 35 6.58 -4.59 -8.58
CA PRO A 35 7.14 -5.20 -9.79
C PRO A 35 6.08 -5.90 -10.65
N GLU A 36 4.95 -6.32 -10.07
CA GLU A 36 3.85 -6.95 -10.81
C GLU A 36 3.10 -5.99 -11.76
N LEU A 37 3.31 -4.68 -11.60
CA LEU A 37 2.79 -3.62 -12.46
C LEU A 37 3.81 -3.14 -13.50
N GLU A 38 5.04 -3.65 -13.46
CA GLU A 38 6.08 -3.27 -14.42
C GLU A 38 5.67 -3.61 -15.87
N GLY A 39 6.01 -2.71 -16.80
CA GLY A 39 5.62 -2.83 -18.21
C GLY A 39 4.14 -2.59 -18.52
N ARG A 40 3.29 -2.31 -17.52
CA ARG A 40 1.85 -2.05 -17.72
C ARG A 40 1.55 -0.56 -17.70
N LYS A 41 0.80 -0.09 -18.70
CA LYS A 41 0.28 1.29 -18.73
C LYS A 41 -0.77 1.51 -17.64
N ILE A 42 -0.53 2.48 -16.75
CA ILE A 42 -1.43 2.88 -15.68
C ILE A 42 -1.96 4.28 -15.97
N THR A 43 -3.28 4.39 -16.15
CA THR A 43 -3.95 5.67 -16.26
C THR A 43 -4.09 6.30 -14.87
N VAL A 44 -3.63 7.54 -14.70
CA VAL A 44 -3.72 8.27 -13.43
C VAL A 44 -4.63 9.48 -13.60
N GLY A 45 -5.72 9.50 -12.84
CA GLY A 45 -6.71 10.58 -12.83
C GLY A 45 -6.84 11.27 -11.47
N CYS A 46 -7.70 12.29 -11.41
CA CYS A 46 -8.07 12.97 -10.17
C CYS A 46 -9.43 12.50 -9.64
N THR A 47 -9.63 12.59 -8.34
CA THR A 47 -10.95 12.48 -7.69
C THR A 47 -11.12 13.55 -6.62
N ALA A 48 -12.32 14.11 -6.50
CA ALA A 48 -12.68 15.06 -5.46
C ALA A 48 -13.34 14.39 -4.24
N ALA A 49 -13.98 13.23 -4.46
CA ALA A 49 -14.86 12.57 -3.49
C ALA A 49 -14.12 11.60 -2.55
N HIS A 50 -13.20 10.78 -3.06
CA HIS A 50 -12.47 9.77 -2.30
C HIS A 50 -10.96 10.07 -2.30
N LEU A 51 -10.20 9.51 -1.35
CA LEU A 51 -8.73 9.69 -1.31
C LEU A 51 -8.06 9.03 -2.53
N GLY A 52 -8.59 7.88 -2.96
CA GLY A 52 -8.29 7.28 -4.24
C GLY A 52 -9.41 6.35 -4.73
N SER A 53 -9.26 5.84 -5.96
CA SER A 53 -10.00 4.67 -6.44
C SER A 53 -9.26 3.97 -7.58
N ALA A 54 -9.43 2.66 -7.69
CA ALA A 54 -8.80 1.84 -8.73
C ALA A 54 -9.85 1.09 -9.56
N LEU A 55 -9.61 0.99 -10.87
CA LEU A 55 -10.47 0.30 -11.83
C LEU A 55 -9.63 -0.62 -12.71
N VAL A 56 -10.08 -1.87 -12.84
CA VAL A 56 -9.57 -2.85 -13.79
C VAL A 56 -10.77 -3.36 -14.60
N PRO A 57 -10.94 -2.94 -15.87
CA PRO A 57 -12.02 -3.45 -16.72
C PRO A 57 -11.86 -4.96 -16.95
N LEU A 58 -12.96 -5.71 -16.84
CA LEU A 58 -12.94 -7.18 -17.03
C LEU A 58 -12.80 -7.61 -18.51
N ASN A 59 -13.16 -6.76 -19.48
CA ASN A 59 -13.49 -7.21 -20.85
C ASN A 59 -12.61 -6.65 -21.99
N SER A 60 -11.44 -6.07 -21.72
CA SER A 60 -10.55 -5.58 -22.79
C SER A 60 -9.26 -6.39 -22.88
N ARG A 61 -8.88 -6.81 -24.09
CA ARG A 61 -7.59 -7.46 -24.45
C ARG A 61 -6.36 -6.74 -23.84
N ALA A 62 -6.50 -5.45 -23.52
CA ALA A 62 -5.63 -4.70 -22.63
C ALA A 62 -6.48 -4.13 -21.49
N ALA A 63 -6.42 -4.70 -20.29
CA ALA A 63 -7.10 -4.14 -19.13
C ALA A 63 -6.52 -2.75 -18.83
N LYS A 64 -7.32 -1.70 -19.02
CA LYS A 64 -6.90 -0.32 -18.74
C LYS A 64 -6.83 -0.11 -17.23
N LEU A 65 -5.64 -0.33 -16.66
CA LEU A 65 -5.39 -0.08 -15.24
C LEU A 65 -5.55 1.40 -14.97
N THR A 66 -6.51 1.77 -14.13
CA THR A 66 -6.77 3.18 -13.82
C THR A 66 -6.76 3.37 -12.32
N ILE A 67 -6.03 4.38 -11.85
CA ILE A 67 -6.16 4.90 -10.49
C ILE A 67 -6.62 6.36 -10.54
N ARG A 68 -7.40 6.79 -9.56
CA ARG A 68 -7.78 8.18 -9.34
C ARG A 68 -7.25 8.59 -7.98
N LEU A 69 -6.66 9.78 -7.87
CA LEU A 69 -6.02 10.26 -6.65
C LEU A 69 -6.53 11.65 -6.28
N LYS A 70 -6.68 11.89 -4.98
CA LYS A 70 -6.92 13.23 -4.45
C LYS A 70 -5.59 13.91 -4.12
N VAL A 71 -5.03 14.61 -5.11
CA VAL A 71 -3.67 15.16 -5.08
C VAL A 71 -3.38 16.02 -3.84
N ARG A 72 -4.33 16.85 -3.39
CA ARG A 72 -4.16 17.74 -2.24
C ARG A 72 -3.90 17.04 -0.90
N ARG A 73 -4.26 15.75 -0.76
CA ARG A 73 -4.06 14.95 0.46
C ARG A 73 -3.31 13.64 0.15
N LEU A 74 -2.47 13.67 -0.88
CA LEU A 74 -1.82 12.46 -1.37
C LEU A 74 -0.73 11.97 -0.42
N THR A 75 -0.82 10.70 -0.03
CA THR A 75 0.16 9.96 0.75
C THR A 75 0.67 8.77 -0.05
N TYR A 76 1.87 8.27 0.25
CA TYR A 76 2.35 7.01 -0.28
C TYR A 76 1.40 5.87 0.09
N ASN A 77 0.86 5.87 1.31
CA ASN A 77 -0.17 4.91 1.73
C ASN A 77 -1.34 4.86 0.75
N THR A 78 -1.90 6.02 0.35
CA THR A 78 -2.99 6.10 -0.63
C THR A 78 -2.57 5.50 -1.98
N ILE A 79 -1.41 5.87 -2.51
CA ILE A 79 -0.92 5.33 -3.80
C ILE A 79 -0.74 3.82 -3.73
N GLY A 80 -0.11 3.32 -2.65
CA GLY A 80 0.10 1.90 -2.43
C GLY A 80 -1.21 1.12 -2.29
N HIS A 81 -2.22 1.71 -1.65
CA HIS A 81 -3.55 1.14 -1.52
C HIS A 81 -4.21 0.96 -2.91
N GLU A 82 -4.18 2.01 -3.75
CA GLU A 82 -4.76 1.93 -5.10
C GLU A 82 -3.98 0.97 -6.02
N PHE A 83 -2.65 0.93 -5.94
CA PHE A 83 -1.86 -0.06 -6.68
C PHE A 83 -2.15 -1.49 -6.22
N THR A 84 -2.41 -1.70 -4.94
CA THR A 84 -2.81 -3.02 -4.43
C THR A 84 -4.18 -3.43 -4.97
N HIS A 85 -5.13 -2.50 -5.12
CA HIS A 85 -6.40 -2.78 -5.79
C HIS A 85 -6.22 -3.19 -7.25
N LEU A 86 -5.30 -2.57 -7.99
CA LEU A 86 -4.97 -3.01 -9.36
C LEU A 86 -4.51 -4.48 -9.37
N LEU A 87 -3.66 -4.88 -8.41
CA LEU A 87 -3.22 -6.27 -8.29
C LEU A 87 -4.34 -7.24 -7.90
N GLN A 88 -5.26 -6.83 -7.03
CA GLN A 88 -6.47 -7.60 -6.74
C GLN A 88 -7.32 -7.83 -8.00
N GLY A 89 -7.47 -6.80 -8.83
CA GLY A 89 -8.19 -6.88 -10.11
C GLY A 89 -7.51 -7.79 -11.13
N LEU A 90 -6.20 -7.64 -11.32
CA LEU A 90 -5.40 -8.49 -12.21
C LEU A 90 -5.44 -9.96 -11.80
N SER A 91 -5.37 -10.24 -10.50
CA SER A 91 -5.47 -11.60 -9.96
C SER A 91 -6.84 -12.25 -10.21
N LYS A 92 -7.91 -11.46 -10.33
CA LYS A 92 -9.25 -11.96 -10.68
C LYS A 92 -9.33 -12.28 -12.19
N SER A 93 -8.82 -11.41 -13.05
CA SER A 93 -8.83 -11.57 -14.51
C SER A 93 -8.12 -12.84 -15.00
N HIS A 94 -7.03 -13.26 -14.34
CA HIS A 94 -6.32 -14.50 -14.68
C HIS A 94 -6.99 -15.80 -14.21
N SER A 95 -8.14 -15.73 -13.52
CA SER A 95 -8.82 -16.93 -12.99
C SER A 95 -9.39 -17.86 -14.06
N GLY A 96 -9.35 -17.48 -15.35
CA GLY A 96 -9.72 -18.33 -16.50
C GLY A 96 -8.57 -19.12 -17.14
N ARG A 97 -7.30 -18.85 -16.80
CA ARG A 97 -6.13 -19.59 -17.33
C ARG A 97 -5.18 -19.97 -16.19
N GLY A 98 -5.44 -21.13 -15.59
CA GLY A 98 -4.61 -21.73 -14.56
C GLY A 98 -4.80 -21.08 -13.18
N LYS A 99 -5.10 -21.90 -12.16
CA LYS A 99 -5.10 -21.46 -10.76
C LYS A 99 -3.68 -20.99 -10.39
N LEU A 100 -3.43 -19.68 -10.39
CA LEU A 100 -2.34 -19.11 -9.60
C LEU A 100 -2.47 -19.70 -8.18
N LYS A 101 -1.40 -20.34 -7.68
CA LYS A 101 -1.37 -20.94 -6.34
C LYS A 101 -1.99 -19.94 -5.34
N HIS A 102 -2.94 -20.40 -4.54
CA HIS A 102 -3.77 -19.60 -3.62
C HIS A 102 -2.95 -18.63 -2.73
N ASP A 103 -1.69 -18.99 -2.47
CA ASP A 103 -0.76 -18.22 -1.64
C ASP A 103 -0.24 -16.94 -2.31
N ARG A 104 -0.18 -16.89 -3.65
CA ARG A 104 0.31 -15.70 -4.38
C ARG A 104 -0.80 -14.73 -4.77
N ARG A 105 -2.07 -15.09 -4.54
CA ARG A 105 -3.22 -14.24 -4.86
C ARG A 105 -3.51 -13.27 -3.72
N ILE A 106 -3.57 -11.98 -4.04
CA ILE A 106 -4.10 -10.96 -3.12
C ILE A 106 -5.63 -11.13 -3.08
N PRO A 107 -6.24 -11.46 -1.93
CA PRO A 107 -7.69 -11.53 -1.82
C PRO A 107 -8.30 -10.15 -2.07
N GLY A 108 -9.50 -10.11 -2.66
CA GLY A 108 -10.23 -8.85 -2.82
C GLY A 108 -10.66 -8.26 -1.47
N GLY A 109 -10.75 -6.93 -1.40
CA GLY A 109 -11.33 -6.20 -0.28
C GLY A 109 -10.43 -5.10 0.29
N GLU A 110 -11.06 -4.08 0.87
CA GLU A 110 -10.39 -2.86 1.36
C GLU A 110 -9.38 -3.13 2.49
N LYS A 111 -9.78 -3.96 3.46
CA LYS A 111 -8.88 -4.33 4.57
C LYS A 111 -7.65 -5.07 4.07
N GLN A 112 -7.83 -5.95 3.10
CA GLN A 112 -6.72 -6.67 2.48
C GLN A 112 -5.82 -5.69 1.73
N CYS A 113 -6.37 -4.68 1.04
CA CYS A 113 -5.56 -3.62 0.45
C CYS A 113 -4.67 -2.92 1.48
N ASP A 114 -5.21 -2.52 2.63
CA ASP A 114 -4.42 -1.88 3.69
C ASP A 114 -3.31 -2.80 4.21
N ILE A 115 -3.64 -4.06 4.52
CA ILE A 115 -2.68 -5.03 5.08
C ILE A 115 -1.53 -5.28 4.10
N TRP A 116 -1.85 -5.54 2.83
CA TRP A 116 -0.85 -5.82 1.79
C TRP A 116 -0.01 -4.58 1.48
N THR A 117 -0.62 -3.39 1.42
CA THR A 117 0.07 -2.12 1.23
C THR A 117 1.10 -1.88 2.33
N LEU A 118 0.68 -1.96 3.60
CA LEU A 118 1.58 -1.75 4.73
C LEU A 118 2.69 -2.79 4.80
N ALA A 119 2.38 -4.07 4.55
CA ALA A 119 3.38 -5.13 4.56
C ALA A 119 4.46 -4.93 3.49
N ARG A 120 4.08 -4.40 2.32
CA ARG A 120 4.94 -4.29 1.13
C ARG A 120 6.18 -3.44 1.34
N SER A 121 6.05 -2.26 1.96
CA SER A 121 7.19 -1.36 2.15
C SER A 121 6.92 -0.39 3.30
N SER A 122 7.98 -0.01 4.03
CA SER A 122 7.89 1.07 5.02
C SER A 122 7.58 2.43 4.40
N LEU A 123 7.77 2.58 3.08
CA LEU A 123 7.38 3.76 2.31
C LEU A 123 5.88 4.07 2.48
N PHE A 124 5.03 3.04 2.60
CA PHE A 124 3.58 3.18 2.68
C PHE A 124 3.06 3.37 4.11
N CYS A 125 3.97 3.60 5.06
CA CYS A 125 3.64 3.85 6.46
C CYS A 125 3.64 5.35 6.79
N ASP A 126 3.62 6.23 5.80
CA ASP A 126 3.58 7.68 5.96
C ASP A 126 2.23 8.21 6.48
N ASP A 127 1.18 7.40 6.37
CA ASP A 127 -0.13 7.68 6.96
C ASP A 127 -0.82 6.39 7.44
N ALA A 128 -1.79 6.54 8.34
CA ALA A 128 -2.53 5.42 8.91
C ALA A 128 -3.51 4.83 7.88
N PRO A 129 -3.64 3.49 7.80
CA PRO A 129 -4.59 2.83 6.90
C PRO A 129 -6.03 3.26 7.19
N THR A 130 -6.88 3.27 6.17
CA THR A 130 -8.26 3.76 6.30
C THR A 130 -9.22 2.69 6.84
N TYR A 131 -9.14 1.47 6.32
CA TYR A 131 -10.13 0.40 6.54
C TYR A 131 -9.68 -0.64 7.57
N LEU A 132 -8.38 -0.78 7.79
CA LEU A 132 -7.86 -1.60 8.88
C LEU A 132 -8.30 -1.00 10.23
N LYS A 133 -8.93 -1.82 11.08
CA LYS A 133 -9.38 -1.36 12.40
C LYS A 133 -8.17 -1.12 13.30
N LEU A 134 -7.94 0.15 13.63
CA LEU A 134 -6.91 0.58 14.56
C LEU A 134 -7.57 1.15 15.83
N PRO A 135 -7.05 0.86 17.04
CA PRO A 135 -7.39 1.61 18.23
C PRO A 135 -7.14 3.10 18.04
N ARG A 136 -7.97 3.97 18.65
CA ARG A 136 -7.82 5.43 18.54
C ARG A 136 -6.42 5.92 18.91
N ALA A 137 -5.83 5.36 19.98
CA ALA A 137 -4.47 5.69 20.41
C ALA A 137 -3.39 5.36 19.36
N VAL A 138 -3.56 4.25 18.63
CA VAL A 138 -2.64 3.86 17.54
C VAL A 138 -2.79 4.79 16.34
N ARG A 139 -4.04 5.11 15.95
CA ARG A 139 -4.30 6.02 14.82
C ARG A 139 -3.82 7.44 15.11
N GLY A 140 -4.11 7.96 16.30
CA GLY A 140 -3.72 9.32 16.71
C GLY A 140 -2.21 9.50 16.87
N ASN A 141 -1.47 8.42 17.16
CA ASN A 141 -0.01 8.44 17.29
C ASN A 141 0.66 7.58 16.21
N TRP A 142 0.13 7.61 14.99
CA TRP A 142 0.55 6.69 13.92
C TRP A 142 2.08 6.60 13.73
N PRO A 143 2.86 7.70 13.72
CA PRO A 143 4.31 7.62 13.55
C PRO A 143 5.01 6.69 14.56
N LEU A 144 4.53 6.63 15.81
CA LEU A 144 5.08 5.76 16.85
C LEU A 144 4.79 4.27 16.59
N TYR A 145 3.61 3.96 16.05
CA TYR A 145 3.12 2.59 15.89
C TYR A 145 3.32 2.02 14.48
N ALA A 146 3.55 2.86 13.48
CA ALA A 146 3.65 2.51 12.06
C ALA A 146 4.52 1.29 11.80
N ARG A 147 5.74 1.28 12.37
CA ARG A 147 6.69 0.17 12.24
C ARG A 147 6.17 -1.13 12.85
N ALA A 148 5.57 -1.05 14.04
CA ALA A 148 5.02 -2.23 14.74
C ALA A 148 3.81 -2.80 13.99
N VAL A 149 2.89 -1.95 13.54
CA VAL A 149 1.72 -2.35 12.75
C VAL A 149 2.14 -2.97 11.43
N ARG A 150 3.15 -2.42 10.73
CA ARG A 150 3.71 -3.04 9.53
C ARG A 150 4.24 -4.44 9.79
N ARG A 151 5.03 -4.64 10.87
CA ARG A 151 5.53 -5.98 11.24
C ARG A 151 4.38 -6.96 11.49
N LEU A 152 3.32 -6.51 12.15
CA LEU A 152 2.12 -7.32 12.34
C LEU A 152 1.41 -7.65 11.02
N CYS A 153 1.35 -6.70 10.06
CA CYS A 153 0.78 -6.97 8.73
C CYS A 153 1.58 -8.05 7.99
N ILE A 154 2.93 -7.99 8.02
CA ILE A 154 3.81 -9.03 7.44
C ILE A 154 3.53 -10.37 8.11
N ALA A 155 3.52 -10.42 9.44
CA ALA A 155 3.22 -11.63 10.18
C ALA A 155 1.81 -12.18 9.89
N ALA A 156 0.83 -11.30 9.65
CA ALA A 156 -0.52 -11.68 9.30
C ALA A 156 -0.60 -12.33 7.92
N LEU A 157 0.17 -11.83 6.94
CA LEU A 157 0.26 -12.45 5.61
C LEU A 157 0.90 -13.83 5.65
N GLU A 158 1.91 -14.02 6.52
CA GLU A 158 2.46 -15.36 6.75
C GLU A 158 1.43 -16.28 7.44
N LYS A 159 0.74 -15.77 8.45
CA LYS A 159 -0.31 -16.52 9.16
C LYS A 159 -1.48 -16.91 8.25
N ARG A 160 -1.78 -16.11 7.22
CA ARG A 160 -2.83 -16.38 6.23
C ARG A 160 -2.66 -17.74 5.55
N LYS A 161 -1.42 -18.23 5.36
CA LYS A 161 -1.13 -19.49 4.68
C LYS A 161 -1.81 -20.70 5.36
N SER A 162 -2.01 -20.65 6.68
CA SER A 162 -2.63 -21.72 7.46
C SER A 162 -3.86 -21.29 8.28
N TYR A 163 -4.12 -19.98 8.43
CA TYR A 163 -5.18 -19.48 9.33
C TYR A 163 -6.13 -18.51 8.62
N ARG A 164 -7.37 -19.00 8.37
CA ARG A 164 -8.43 -18.22 7.69
C ARG A 164 -8.80 -16.91 8.40
N LEU A 165 -8.69 -16.86 9.73
CA LEU A 165 -9.05 -15.69 10.54
C LEU A 165 -7.86 -14.76 10.85
N TYR A 166 -6.81 -14.76 10.01
CA TYR A 166 -5.60 -13.94 10.19
C TYR A 166 -5.88 -12.44 10.38
N MET A 167 -6.94 -11.90 9.77
CA MET A 167 -7.33 -10.49 9.95
C MET A 167 -7.84 -10.21 11.37
N ARG A 168 -8.67 -11.10 11.94
CA ARG A 168 -9.12 -10.97 13.34
C ARG A 168 -7.95 -11.08 14.31
N TRP A 169 -7.02 -11.99 14.02
CA TRP A 169 -5.77 -12.11 14.78
C TRP A 169 -4.93 -10.83 14.69
N LEU A 170 -4.78 -10.26 13.50
CA LEU A 170 -4.04 -9.00 13.30
C LEU A 170 -4.65 -7.86 14.10
N GLU A 171 -5.96 -7.64 13.98
CA GLU A 171 -6.68 -6.59 14.72
C GLU A 171 -6.52 -6.78 16.25
N SER A 172 -6.56 -8.02 16.74
CA SER A 172 -6.27 -8.32 18.15
C SER A 172 -4.84 -7.96 18.55
N ARG A 173 -3.84 -8.28 17.71
CA ARG A 173 -2.44 -7.94 17.99
C ARG A 173 -2.15 -6.45 17.95
N ILE A 174 -2.82 -5.71 17.07
CA ILE A 174 -2.74 -4.25 17.05
C ILE A 174 -3.34 -3.67 18.34
N LYS A 175 -4.45 -4.23 18.83
CA LYS A 175 -5.04 -3.83 20.13
C LYS A 175 -4.08 -4.07 21.30
N ASP A 176 -3.28 -5.14 21.26
CA ASP A 176 -2.29 -5.41 22.29
C ASP A 176 -1.14 -4.37 22.33
N LEU A 177 -0.86 -3.65 21.22
CA LEU A 177 0.16 -2.60 21.18
C LEU A 177 -0.15 -1.42 22.11
N THR A 178 -1.42 -1.19 22.45
CA THR A 178 -1.80 -0.11 23.37
C THR A 178 -1.73 -0.53 24.85
N ARG A 179 -1.60 -1.84 25.11
CA ARG A 179 -1.58 -2.41 26.47
C ARG A 179 -0.17 -2.58 27.01
N LYS A 180 0.81 -2.68 26.12
CA LYS A 180 2.24 -2.70 26.48
C LYS A 180 2.83 -1.37 26.02
N PRO A 181 3.34 -0.51 26.91
CA PRO A 181 4.04 0.68 26.46
C PRO A 181 5.14 0.24 25.51
N VAL A 182 5.15 0.81 24.30
CA VAL A 182 6.27 0.63 23.37
C VAL A 182 7.46 1.21 24.10
N ILE A 183 8.28 0.35 24.72
CA ILE A 183 9.56 0.77 25.27
C ILE A 183 10.36 1.22 24.05
N MET A 184 10.36 2.52 23.81
CA MET A 184 11.33 3.14 22.91
C MET A 184 12.66 2.85 23.58
N ARG A 185 13.41 1.88 23.04
CA ARG A 185 14.86 1.92 23.22
C ARG A 185 15.27 3.26 22.60
N LYS A 186 15.44 4.28 23.45
CA LYS A 186 16.34 5.37 23.12
C LYS A 186 17.65 4.66 22.82
N ASP A 187 18.12 4.74 21.58
CA ASP A 187 19.52 4.53 21.32
C ASP A 187 20.25 5.63 22.11
N ASN A 188 20.59 5.33 23.36
CA ASN A 188 21.53 6.11 24.17
C ASN A 188 22.95 5.84 23.65
N GLY A 189 23.14 5.95 22.33
CA GLY A 189 24.44 5.96 21.70
C GLY A 189 25.05 7.35 21.82
N GLN A 190 25.30 7.81 23.04
CA GLN A 190 26.39 8.76 23.26
C GLN A 190 27.60 7.90 23.63
N LEU A 191 28.40 7.56 22.62
CA LEU A 191 29.76 7.10 22.86
C LEU A 191 30.48 8.24 23.58
N SER A 192 30.88 8.00 24.83
CA SER A 192 31.82 8.84 25.55
C SER A 192 33.13 8.88 24.74
N LEU A 193 33.49 10.05 24.23
CA LEU A 193 34.83 10.29 23.71
C LEU A 193 35.80 10.28 24.89
N PRO A 194 36.94 9.56 24.82
CA PRO A 194 38.02 9.80 25.74
C PRO A 194 38.61 11.18 25.40
N PHE A 195 38.80 11.99 26.45
CA PHE A 195 39.68 13.15 26.43
C PHE A 195 41.11 12.73 26.08
#